data_AF-A0A4V2JFK0-F1
#
_entry.id   AF-A0A4V2JFK0-F1
#
_cell.length_a   1.000
_cell.length_b   1.000
_cell.length_c   1.000
_cell.angle_alpha   90.00
_cell.angle_beta   90.00
_cell.angle_gamma   90.00
#
_symmetry.space_group_name_H-M   'P 1'
#
loop_
_entity.id
_entity.type
_entity.pdbx_description
1 polymer ?
#
loop_
_entity_poly.entity_id
_entity_poly.type
_entity_poly.pdbx_seq_one_letter_code
_entity_poly.pdbx_strand_id
1 'polypeptide(L)'
;MTWIGNIPVLLTSAVRVSAQHTALQDASERLRLTLESVALWRRTPGVSVVVLCDGSGVDLSASVPPAKPGEAPVECLAFQNDVAAVRRQGKGHGEGQIVAYALRHSLYLGEARVWAKCTGKLWVQNFAECLAGFQGPASFDIRGFHRVRSVDSRFYLVESAFYDQHMAQAHEQVDDDRGWYLEHCLLQALQALPVQRYVMVPPPQVVGVSGSDGSLHAPGWHWRVLWQLRNRAWRLLGRHPVGITRSGRRPGSPPA
;
A
#
# COMPACT_ATOMS: atom_id res chain seq x y z
N MET A 1 -1.39 -24.64 8.61
CA MET A 1 -0.91 -23.29 8.27
C MET A 1 0.49 -23.45 7.71
N THR A 2 0.72 -23.12 6.45
CA THR A 2 2.06 -23.05 5.87
C THR A 2 2.77 -21.86 6.50
N TRP A 3 3.90 -22.10 7.16
CA TRP A 3 4.70 -21.01 7.74
C TRP A 3 5.24 -20.15 6.59
N ILE A 4 4.89 -18.87 6.62
CA ILE A 4 5.46 -17.87 5.71
C ILE A 4 6.68 -17.33 6.45
N GLY A 5 7.87 -17.63 5.94
CA GLY A 5 9.11 -17.10 6.49
C GLY A 5 9.19 -15.58 6.36
N ASN A 6 10.39 -15.02 6.59
CA ASN A 6 10.59 -13.59 6.41
C ASN A 6 10.38 -13.19 4.95
N ILE A 7 9.72 -12.05 4.71
CA ILE A 7 9.38 -11.57 3.36
C ILE A 7 9.96 -10.18 3.08
N PRO A 8 10.15 -9.82 1.79
CA PRO A 8 10.51 -8.45 1.43
C PRO A 8 9.39 -7.46 1.74
N VAL A 9 9.78 -6.24 2.11
CA VAL A 9 8.87 -5.10 2.27
C VAL A 9 9.27 -4.00 1.30
N LEU A 10 8.41 -3.71 0.33
CA LEU A 10 8.51 -2.57 -0.56
C LEU A 10 8.01 -1.30 0.13
N LEU A 11 8.89 -0.30 0.25
CA LEU A 11 8.58 1.05 0.66
C LEU A 11 8.50 1.97 -0.55
N THR A 12 7.32 2.51 -0.83
CA THR A 12 7.10 3.45 -1.94
C THR A 12 7.34 4.90 -1.48
N SER A 13 8.26 5.59 -2.13
CA SER A 13 8.61 6.97 -1.84
C SER A 13 8.44 7.89 -3.05
N ALA A 14 8.27 9.17 -2.78
CA ALA A 14 8.42 10.24 -3.75
C ALA A 14 8.91 11.46 -2.98
N VAL A 15 10.22 11.62 -2.82
CA VAL A 15 10.80 12.74 -2.05
C VAL A 15 10.41 14.09 -2.65
N ARG A 16 10.49 14.22 -3.99
CA ARG A 16 10.00 15.41 -4.70
C ARG A 16 8.55 15.21 -5.12
N VAL A 17 7.69 16.16 -4.77
CA VAL A 17 6.25 16.04 -5.02
C VAL A 17 5.92 16.49 -6.42
N SER A 18 5.31 15.60 -7.21
CA SER A 18 4.80 15.89 -8.55
C SER A 18 3.26 15.90 -8.63
N ALA A 19 2.59 15.27 -7.66
CA ALA A 19 1.15 15.13 -7.59
C ALA A 19 0.46 16.36 -6.98
N GLN A 20 -0.75 16.67 -7.46
CA GLN A 20 -1.62 17.68 -6.87
C GLN A 20 -2.20 17.18 -5.54
N HIS A 21 -2.69 18.08 -4.68
CA HIS A 21 -3.36 17.75 -3.40
C HIS A 21 -2.54 16.94 -2.36
N THR A 22 -1.24 17.22 -2.26
CA THR A 22 -0.36 16.66 -1.22
C THR A 22 -0.01 17.74 -0.20
N ALA A 23 -0.34 17.58 1.08
CA ALA A 23 -0.04 18.58 2.11
C ALA A 23 1.46 18.66 2.45
N LEU A 24 2.15 17.52 2.47
CA LEU A 24 3.58 17.47 2.80
C LEU A 24 4.43 17.71 1.54
N GLN A 25 4.82 18.96 1.31
CA GLN A 25 5.58 19.41 0.13
C GLN A 25 7.10 19.47 0.36
N ASP A 26 7.55 19.59 1.61
CA ASP A 26 8.97 19.72 1.95
C ASP A 26 9.73 18.41 1.68
N ALA A 27 10.70 18.48 0.78
CA ALA A 27 11.51 17.33 0.36
C ALA A 27 12.43 16.81 1.49
N SER A 28 13.01 17.72 2.29
CA SER A 28 13.90 17.36 3.41
C SER A 28 13.11 16.63 4.49
N GLU A 29 11.91 17.10 4.79
CA GLU A 29 11.03 16.46 5.76
C GLU A 29 10.53 15.09 5.27
N ARG A 30 10.17 14.97 3.98
CA ARG A 30 9.81 13.68 3.38
C ARG A 30 10.96 12.68 3.42
N LEU A 31 12.18 13.14 3.15
CA LEU A 31 13.38 12.32 3.26
C LEU A 31 13.57 11.84 4.70
N ARG A 32 13.54 12.75 5.68
CA ARG A 32 13.68 12.41 7.10
C ARG A 32 12.69 11.34 7.53
N LEU A 33 11.40 11.53 7.26
CA LEU A 33 10.34 10.59 7.61
C LEU A 33 10.49 9.23 6.90
N THR A 34 11.00 9.23 5.67
CA THR A 34 11.26 8.01 4.92
C THR A 34 12.42 7.22 5.56
N LEU A 35 13.51 7.88 5.91
CA LEU A 35 14.65 7.24 6.58
C LEU A 35 14.30 6.73 7.99
N GLU A 36 13.45 7.45 8.73
CA GLU A 36 12.91 6.99 10.01
C GLU A 36 12.09 5.70 9.87
N SER A 37 11.22 5.65 8.85
CA SER A 37 10.46 4.44 8.55
C SER A 37 11.36 3.26 8.15
N VAL A 38 12.36 3.49 7.29
CA VAL A 38 13.36 2.47 6.92
C VAL A 38 14.02 1.91 8.17
N ALA A 39 14.47 2.76 9.10
CA ALA A 39 15.10 2.32 10.35
C ALA A 39 14.16 1.49 11.25
N LEU A 40 12.85 1.70 11.20
CA LEU A 40 11.86 0.88 11.91
C LEU A 40 11.65 -0.47 11.20
N TRP A 41 11.44 -0.46 9.88
CA TRP A 41 11.22 -1.67 9.09
C TRP A 41 12.40 -2.64 9.16
N ARG A 42 13.64 -2.16 9.13
CA ARG A 42 14.84 -3.01 9.23
C ARG A 42 14.94 -3.84 10.52
N ARG A 43 14.32 -3.36 11.60
CA ARG A 43 14.29 -4.03 12.91
C ARG A 43 13.01 -4.82 13.15
N THR A 44 12.10 -4.84 12.18
CA THR A 44 10.79 -5.47 12.32
C THR A 44 10.90 -6.97 12.08
N PRO A 45 10.47 -7.82 13.04
CA PRO A 45 10.44 -9.27 12.83
C PRO A 45 9.56 -9.67 11.64
N GLY A 46 10.01 -10.65 10.86
CA GLY A 46 9.31 -11.09 9.64
C GLY A 46 9.76 -10.38 8.36
N VAL A 47 10.64 -9.37 8.45
CA VAL A 47 11.21 -8.68 7.28
C VAL A 47 12.52 -9.36 6.87
N SER A 48 12.63 -9.78 5.61
CA SER A 48 13.89 -10.32 5.07
C SER A 48 14.77 -9.22 4.48
N VAL A 49 14.16 -8.22 3.85
CA VAL A 49 14.82 -7.08 3.18
C VAL A 49 13.82 -5.95 3.06
N VAL A 50 14.32 -4.72 3.13
CA VAL A 50 13.55 -3.51 2.80
C VAL A 50 13.94 -3.06 1.39
N VAL A 51 12.97 -2.99 0.48
CA VAL A 51 13.17 -2.43 -0.85
C VAL A 51 12.59 -1.03 -0.86
N LEU A 52 13.46 -0.01 -0.86
CA LEU A 52 13.06 1.38 -0.91
C LEU A 52 13.06 1.85 -2.36
N CYS A 53 11.90 2.19 -2.91
CA CYS A 53 11.79 2.69 -4.29
C CYS A 53 11.22 4.10 -4.32
N ASP A 54 12.00 5.04 -4.85
CA ASP A 54 11.58 6.44 -5.03
C ASP A 54 11.16 6.73 -6.48
N GLY A 55 9.93 7.21 -6.66
CA GLY A 55 9.37 7.59 -7.97
C GLY A 55 9.60 9.04 -8.38
N SER A 56 10.40 9.79 -7.62
CA SER A 56 10.71 11.20 -7.90
C SER A 56 12.13 11.42 -8.45
N GLY A 57 12.80 10.33 -8.83
CA GLY A 57 14.13 10.33 -9.41
C GLY A 57 15.27 10.54 -8.41
N VAL A 58 15.00 10.47 -7.10
CA VAL A 58 16.03 10.67 -6.07
C VAL A 58 16.63 9.32 -5.68
N ASP A 59 17.93 9.15 -5.94
CA ASP A 59 18.68 8.02 -5.38
C ASP A 59 18.94 8.24 -3.88
N LEU A 60 18.41 7.31 -3.07
CA LEU A 60 18.49 7.36 -1.61
C LEU A 60 19.59 6.46 -1.04
N SER A 61 20.35 5.74 -1.88
CA SER A 61 21.40 4.81 -1.48
C SER A 61 22.41 5.44 -0.52
N ALA A 62 22.89 6.65 -0.82
CA ALA A 62 23.84 7.39 0.01
C ALA A 62 23.25 7.91 1.33
N SER A 63 21.91 8.01 1.42
CA SER A 63 21.21 8.49 2.62
C SER A 63 20.84 7.38 3.58
N VAL A 64 20.84 6.12 3.12
CA VAL A 64 20.53 4.95 3.95
C VAL A 64 21.82 4.47 4.65
N PRO A 65 21.86 4.46 5.99
CA PRO A 65 23.05 3.98 6.69
C PRO A 65 23.23 2.47 6.52
N PRO A 66 24.48 1.96 6.56
CA PRO A 66 24.76 0.53 6.52
C PRO A 66 23.97 -0.27 7.55
N ALA A 67 23.68 -1.54 7.25
CA ALA A 67 22.97 -2.43 8.18
C ALA A 67 23.80 -2.72 9.42
N LYS A 68 23.17 -2.66 10.58
CA LYS A 68 23.74 -3.22 11.80
C LYS A 68 23.51 -4.73 11.85
N PRO A 69 24.32 -5.49 12.62
CA PRO A 69 24.07 -6.91 12.81
C PRO A 69 22.64 -7.19 13.27
N GLY A 70 21.95 -8.11 12.58
CA GLY A 70 20.55 -8.47 12.85
C GLY A 70 19.49 -7.56 12.24
N GLU A 71 19.87 -6.45 11.60
CA GLU A 71 18.95 -5.63 10.80
C GLU A 71 18.79 -6.18 9.38
N ALA A 72 17.59 -6.05 8.82
CA ALA A 72 17.37 -6.37 7.41
C ALA A 72 18.20 -5.42 6.51
N PRO A 73 18.79 -5.94 5.41
CA PRO A 73 19.42 -5.10 4.41
C PRO A 73 18.39 -4.20 3.71
N VAL A 74 18.89 -3.16 3.05
CA VAL A 74 18.07 -2.24 2.25
C VAL A 74 18.57 -2.26 0.81
N GLU A 75 17.67 -2.51 -0.12
CA GLU A 75 17.88 -2.25 -1.56
C GLU A 75 17.25 -0.89 -1.89
N CYS A 76 17.99 -0.01 -2.54
CA CYS A 76 17.49 1.29 -2.98
C CYS A 76 17.31 1.30 -4.50
N LEU A 77 16.13 1.70 -4.95
CA LEU A 77 15.77 1.89 -6.35
C LEU A 77 15.26 3.31 -6.53
N ALA A 78 15.55 3.91 -7.69
CA ALA A 78 15.02 5.21 -8.05
C ALA A 78 14.66 5.25 -9.53
N PHE A 79 13.57 5.93 -9.83
CA PHE A 79 13.18 6.28 -11.20
C PHE A 79 12.29 7.52 -11.17
N GLN A 80 12.05 8.09 -12.34
CA GLN A 80 11.16 9.22 -12.50
C GLN A 80 9.79 8.72 -12.97
N ASN A 81 8.76 8.90 -12.14
CA ASN A 81 7.36 8.73 -12.55
C ASN A 81 7.06 9.59 -13.78
N ASP A 82 6.08 9.16 -14.58
CA ASP A 82 5.52 10.03 -15.62
C ASP A 82 4.74 11.17 -14.96
N VAL A 83 5.41 12.30 -14.78
CA VAL A 83 4.87 13.48 -14.09
C VAL A 83 3.59 13.99 -14.77
N ALA A 84 3.50 13.89 -16.09
CA ALA A 84 2.31 14.35 -16.82
C ALA A 84 1.13 13.42 -16.57
N ALA A 85 1.34 12.10 -16.59
CA ALA A 85 0.31 11.13 -16.25
C ALA A 85 -0.13 11.24 -14.78
N VAL A 86 0.82 11.34 -13.84
CA VAL A 86 0.51 11.50 -12.41
C VAL A 86 -0.29 12.77 -12.13
N ARG A 87 0.02 13.90 -12.80
CA ARG A 87 -0.77 15.13 -12.66
C ARG A 87 -2.19 14.99 -13.21
N ARG A 88 -2.38 14.19 -14.26
CA ARG A 88 -3.68 13.98 -14.92
C ARG A 88 -4.56 12.96 -14.19
N GLN A 89 -3.97 11.87 -13.69
CA GLN A 89 -4.70 10.74 -13.12
C GLN A 89 -4.74 10.81 -11.60
N GLY A 90 -3.69 11.31 -10.96
CA GLY A 90 -3.61 11.48 -9.52
C GLY A 90 -2.52 10.65 -8.85
N LYS A 91 -2.42 10.80 -7.53
CA LYS A 91 -1.31 10.22 -6.74
C LYS A 91 -1.31 8.70 -6.73
N GLY A 92 -2.50 8.10 -6.80
CA GLY A 92 -2.67 6.64 -6.86
C GLY A 92 -2.04 6.02 -8.11
N HIS A 93 -2.04 6.75 -9.22
CA HIS A 93 -1.36 6.34 -10.44
C HIS A 93 0.16 6.28 -10.24
N GLY A 94 0.73 7.35 -9.66
CA GLY A 94 2.17 7.42 -9.37
C GLY A 94 2.64 6.36 -8.37
N GLU A 95 1.83 6.04 -7.36
CA GLU A 95 2.12 4.93 -6.44
C GLU A 95 2.19 3.59 -7.18
N GLY A 96 1.27 3.35 -8.11
CA GLY A 96 1.28 2.14 -8.94
C GLY A 96 2.47 2.05 -9.88
N GLN A 97 2.90 3.17 -10.46
CA GLN A 97 4.14 3.23 -11.25
C GLN A 97 5.36 2.84 -10.41
N ILE A 98 5.43 3.29 -9.15
CA ILE A 98 6.53 2.92 -8.24
C ILE A 98 6.54 1.42 -7.96
N VAL A 99 5.37 0.85 -7.65
CA VAL A 99 5.28 -0.60 -7.41
C VAL A 99 5.67 -1.39 -8.66
N ALA A 100 5.16 -0.99 -9.84
CA ALA A 100 5.47 -1.64 -11.10
C ALA A 100 6.97 -1.58 -11.44
N TYR A 101 7.63 -0.45 -11.19
CA TYR A 101 9.06 -0.32 -11.36
C TYR A 101 9.83 -1.21 -10.37
N ALA A 102 9.50 -1.14 -9.08
CA ALA A 102 10.16 -1.92 -8.06
C ALA A 102 10.09 -3.44 -8.32
N LEU A 103 8.93 -3.97 -8.73
CA LEU A 103 8.77 -5.39 -9.04
C LEU A 103 9.63 -5.86 -10.22
N ARG A 104 9.88 -4.98 -11.21
CA ARG A 104 10.70 -5.32 -12.38
C ARG A 104 12.20 -5.22 -12.13
N HIS A 105 12.61 -4.33 -11.22
CA HIS A 105 14.01 -3.95 -11.06
C HIS A 105 14.64 -4.39 -9.75
N SER A 106 13.84 -4.76 -8.74
CA SER A 106 14.35 -5.28 -7.46
C SER A 106 14.84 -6.71 -7.61
N LEU A 107 16.05 -6.95 -7.09
CA LEU A 107 16.61 -8.30 -6.98
C LEU A 107 15.78 -9.18 -6.04
N TYR A 108 15.16 -8.58 -5.02
CA TYR A 108 14.48 -9.32 -3.96
C TYR A 108 12.99 -9.50 -4.21
N LEU A 109 12.32 -8.54 -4.85
CA LEU A 109 10.89 -8.66 -5.14
C LEU A 109 10.62 -9.59 -6.32
N GLY A 110 11.50 -9.61 -7.33
CA GLY A 110 11.32 -10.44 -8.53
C GLY A 110 11.26 -11.95 -8.26
N GLU A 111 11.91 -12.41 -7.18
CA GLU A 111 11.93 -13.82 -6.78
C GLU A 111 10.98 -14.14 -5.61
N ALA A 112 10.40 -13.12 -4.99
CA ALA A 112 9.56 -13.32 -3.82
C ALA A 112 8.22 -13.95 -4.20
N ARG A 113 7.81 -14.98 -3.46
CA ARG A 113 6.44 -15.52 -3.58
C ARG A 113 5.40 -14.58 -2.96
N VAL A 114 5.76 -13.97 -1.83
CA VAL A 114 4.92 -13.04 -1.06
C VAL A 114 5.78 -11.84 -0.68
N TRP A 115 5.22 -10.65 -0.76
CA TRP A 115 5.84 -9.42 -0.31
C TRP A 115 4.80 -8.49 0.32
N ALA A 116 5.27 -7.52 1.08
CA ALA A 116 4.43 -6.46 1.62
C ALA A 116 4.73 -5.14 0.92
N LYS A 117 3.70 -4.32 0.73
CA LYS A 117 3.85 -2.91 0.37
C LYS A 117 3.61 -2.06 1.61
N CYS A 118 4.40 -1.02 1.82
CA CYS A 118 4.06 0.09 2.70
C CYS A 118 4.40 1.44 2.03
N THR A 119 3.65 2.50 2.33
CA THR A 119 4.06 3.86 1.95
C THR A 119 5.29 4.26 2.77
N GLY A 120 6.31 4.81 2.12
CA GLY A 120 7.66 4.94 2.68
C GLY A 120 7.79 5.79 3.95
N LYS A 121 6.84 6.66 4.26
CA LYS A 121 6.81 7.45 5.52
C LYS A 121 6.07 6.77 6.68
N LEU A 122 5.58 5.54 6.45
CA LEU A 122 4.74 4.80 7.38
C LEU A 122 5.37 3.46 7.74
N TRP A 123 5.01 2.96 8.92
CA TRP A 123 5.43 1.66 9.43
C TRP A 123 4.24 0.93 10.09
N VAL A 124 4.32 -0.40 10.20
CA VAL A 124 3.27 -1.23 10.80
C VAL A 124 3.79 -1.89 12.08
N GLN A 125 3.24 -1.45 13.22
CA GLN A 125 3.67 -1.89 14.55
C GLN A 125 3.54 -3.41 14.77
N ASN A 126 2.44 -3.99 14.29
CA ASN A 126 2.12 -5.40 14.45
C ASN A 126 2.35 -6.20 13.16
N PHE A 127 3.36 -5.86 12.37
CA PHE A 127 3.62 -6.51 11.08
C PHE A 127 3.74 -8.03 11.18
N ALA A 128 4.47 -8.55 12.17
CA ALA A 128 4.63 -9.98 12.39
C ALA A 128 3.28 -10.70 12.62
N GLU A 129 2.35 -10.07 13.32
CA GLU A 129 1.00 -10.61 13.52
C GLU A 129 0.18 -10.58 12.22
N CYS A 130 0.27 -9.49 11.45
CA CYS A 130 -0.37 -9.41 10.13
C CYS A 130 0.17 -10.47 9.18
N LEU A 131 1.48 -10.73 9.20
CA LEU A 131 2.14 -11.78 8.41
C LEU A 131 1.67 -13.18 8.84
N ALA A 132 1.63 -13.45 10.15
CA ALA A 132 1.11 -14.72 10.68
C ALA A 132 -0.38 -14.95 10.34
N GLY A 133 -1.15 -13.86 10.22
CA GLY A 133 -2.55 -13.86 9.82
C GLY A 133 -2.80 -13.83 8.31
N PHE A 134 -1.76 -13.79 7.48
CA PHE A 134 -1.90 -13.77 6.03
C PHE A 134 -2.51 -15.09 5.53
N GLN A 135 -3.66 -14.96 4.88
CA GLN A 135 -4.42 -16.09 4.36
C GLN A 135 -5.02 -15.69 3.02
N GLY A 136 -4.68 -16.43 1.97
CA GLY A 136 -5.10 -16.15 0.61
C GLY A 136 -4.03 -15.42 -0.21
N PRO A 137 -4.38 -14.98 -1.42
CA PRO A 137 -3.41 -14.41 -2.36
C PRO A 137 -3.14 -12.92 -2.12
N ALA A 138 -3.91 -12.27 -1.27
CA ALA A 138 -3.83 -10.86 -0.94
C ALA A 138 -4.31 -10.63 0.49
N SER A 139 -3.94 -9.52 1.13
CA SER A 139 -4.44 -9.13 2.44
C SER A 139 -4.35 -7.63 2.64
N PHE A 140 -5.51 -7.00 2.82
CA PHE A 140 -5.71 -5.56 2.92
C PHE A 140 -6.51 -5.22 4.16
N ASP A 141 -6.26 -4.05 4.77
CA ASP A 141 -7.29 -3.47 5.62
C ASP A 141 -8.46 -2.98 4.76
N ILE A 142 -9.68 -3.05 5.30
CA ILE A 142 -10.91 -2.75 4.57
C ILE A 142 -11.63 -1.55 5.18
N ARG A 143 -12.35 -0.77 4.36
CA ARG A 143 -13.21 0.31 4.84
C ARG A 143 -14.68 -0.05 4.68
N GLY A 144 -15.45 0.12 5.75
CA GLY A 144 -16.89 -0.11 5.80
C GLY A 144 -17.30 -1.33 6.66
N PHE A 145 -18.38 -1.17 7.43
CA PHE A 145 -18.89 -2.21 8.34
C PHE A 145 -19.92 -3.14 7.69
N HIS A 146 -20.88 -2.59 6.95
CA HIS A 146 -21.95 -3.36 6.31
C HIS A 146 -21.63 -3.80 4.88
N ARG A 147 -20.73 -3.07 4.22
CA ARG A 147 -20.19 -3.38 2.89
C ARG A 147 -18.75 -2.90 2.79
N VAL A 148 -17.91 -3.62 2.07
CA VAL A 148 -16.56 -3.17 1.74
C VAL A 148 -16.68 -2.06 0.69
N ARG A 149 -16.24 -0.85 1.03
CA ARG A 149 -16.31 0.33 0.14
C ARG A 149 -14.98 0.56 -0.59
N SER A 150 -13.89 0.30 0.09
CA SER A 150 -12.53 0.40 -0.44
C SER A 150 -11.59 -0.45 0.41
N VAL A 151 -10.40 -0.73 -0.11
CA VAL A 151 -9.26 -1.25 0.69
C VAL A 151 -8.36 -0.09 1.14
N ASP A 152 -7.43 -0.35 2.05
CA ASP A 152 -6.39 0.62 2.39
C ASP A 152 -5.11 0.33 1.60
N SER A 153 -4.65 1.28 0.78
CA SER A 153 -3.47 1.11 -0.06
C SER A 153 -2.15 1.42 0.66
N ARG A 154 -2.19 1.99 1.88
CA ARG A 154 -0.99 2.40 2.63
C ARG A 154 -0.15 1.20 3.02
N PHE A 155 -0.79 0.07 3.32
CA PHE A 155 -0.12 -1.19 3.63
C PHE A 155 -0.95 -2.39 3.17
N TYR A 156 -0.31 -3.37 2.53
CA TYR A 156 -0.92 -4.65 2.20
C TYR A 156 0.13 -5.74 2.03
N LEU A 157 -0.31 -6.99 2.08
CA LEU A 157 0.47 -8.19 1.76
C LEU A 157 -0.12 -8.82 0.50
N VAL A 158 0.71 -9.39 -0.38
CA VAL A 158 0.22 -10.00 -1.62
C VAL A 158 1.16 -11.08 -2.12
N GLU A 159 0.59 -12.10 -2.77
CA GLU A 159 1.34 -13.07 -3.56
C GLU A 159 1.69 -12.47 -4.93
N SER A 160 2.95 -12.60 -5.36
CA SER A 160 3.43 -11.97 -6.60
C SER A 160 2.63 -12.39 -7.81
N ALA A 161 2.38 -13.70 -7.97
CA ALA A 161 1.57 -14.22 -9.08
C ALA A 161 0.16 -13.62 -9.12
N PHE A 162 -0.47 -13.41 -7.96
CA PHE A 162 -1.80 -12.79 -7.89
C PHE A 162 -1.74 -11.30 -8.23
N TYR A 163 -0.72 -10.59 -7.73
CA TYR A 163 -0.52 -9.18 -8.05
C TYR A 163 -0.35 -8.98 -9.57
N ASP A 164 0.51 -9.77 -10.20
CA ASP A 164 0.80 -9.68 -11.63
C ASP A 164 -0.45 -9.95 -12.48
N GLN A 165 -1.23 -10.97 -12.11
CA GLN A 165 -2.42 -11.37 -12.86
C GLN A 165 -3.58 -10.39 -12.70
N HIS A 166 -3.75 -9.77 -11.52
CA HIS A 166 -4.99 -9.06 -11.18
C HIS A 166 -4.81 -7.57 -10.83
N MET A 167 -3.66 -7.18 -10.27
CA MET A 167 -3.49 -5.89 -9.60
C MET A 167 -2.50 -4.96 -10.30
N ALA A 168 -1.56 -5.49 -11.10
CA ALA A 168 -0.49 -4.71 -11.73
C ALA A 168 -1.00 -3.50 -12.52
N GLN A 169 -2.13 -3.66 -13.23
CA GLN A 169 -2.72 -2.58 -14.05
C GLN A 169 -3.83 -1.79 -13.34
N ALA A 170 -4.10 -2.05 -12.06
CA ALA A 170 -5.17 -1.36 -11.34
C ALA A 170 -4.94 0.17 -11.30
N HIS A 171 -3.69 0.60 -11.18
CA HIS A 171 -3.32 2.00 -11.08
C HIS A 171 -3.57 2.83 -12.37
N GLU A 172 -3.72 2.17 -13.53
CA GLU A 172 -4.01 2.86 -14.80
C GLU A 172 -5.43 3.44 -14.84
N GLN A 173 -6.33 2.91 -14.00
CA GLN A 173 -7.73 3.31 -13.92
C GLN A 173 -7.98 4.46 -12.93
N VAL A 174 -6.94 4.93 -12.22
CA VAL A 174 -7.05 6.01 -11.23
C VAL A 174 -7.47 7.31 -11.91
N ASP A 175 -8.42 7.99 -11.29
CA ASP A 175 -8.97 9.28 -11.71
C ASP A 175 -9.38 10.04 -10.45
N ASP A 176 -8.39 10.70 -9.82
CA ASP A 176 -8.55 11.42 -8.55
C ASP A 176 -9.62 12.53 -8.67
N ASP A 177 -9.68 13.22 -9.82
CA ASP A 177 -10.64 14.30 -10.10
C ASP A 177 -12.09 13.81 -10.11
N ARG A 178 -12.32 12.55 -10.48
CA ARG A 178 -13.65 11.90 -10.42
C ARG A 178 -13.88 11.09 -9.15
N GLY A 179 -13.00 11.22 -8.16
CA GLY A 179 -13.09 10.51 -6.88
C GLY A 179 -12.78 9.01 -6.97
N TRP A 180 -12.13 8.58 -8.06
CA TRP A 180 -11.78 7.17 -8.29
C TRP A 180 -10.32 6.90 -7.97
N TYR A 181 -10.05 6.76 -6.68
CA TYR A 181 -8.71 6.52 -6.14
C TYR A 181 -8.18 5.09 -6.34
N LEU A 182 -6.89 4.90 -6.11
CA LEU A 182 -6.22 3.60 -6.18
C LEU A 182 -6.91 2.54 -5.33
N GLU A 183 -7.39 2.90 -4.14
CA GLU A 183 -8.11 2.01 -3.23
C GLU A 183 -9.37 1.39 -3.85
N HIS A 184 -10.06 2.11 -4.74
CA HIS A 184 -11.21 1.57 -5.47
C HIS A 184 -10.76 0.62 -6.57
N CYS A 185 -9.70 0.98 -7.30
CA CYS A 185 -9.12 0.16 -8.35
C CYS A 185 -8.60 -1.18 -7.80
N LEU A 186 -7.89 -1.16 -6.67
CA LEU A 186 -7.41 -2.37 -6.00
C LEU A 186 -8.57 -3.23 -5.48
N LEU A 187 -9.63 -2.63 -4.94
CA LEU A 187 -10.81 -3.39 -4.52
C LEU A 187 -11.50 -4.05 -5.73
N GLN A 188 -11.55 -3.38 -6.88
CA GLN A 188 -12.09 -3.96 -8.11
C GLN A 188 -11.26 -5.16 -8.58
N ALA A 189 -9.93 -5.11 -8.47
CA ALA A 189 -9.06 -6.25 -8.76
C ALA A 189 -9.33 -7.47 -7.84
N LEU A 190 -9.86 -7.23 -6.64
CA LEU A 190 -10.20 -8.27 -5.66
C LEU A 190 -11.63 -8.82 -5.79
N GLN A 191 -12.45 -8.28 -6.70
CA GLN A 191 -13.90 -8.56 -6.74
C GLN A 191 -14.28 -10.03 -6.93
N ALA A 192 -13.41 -10.80 -7.60
CA ALA A 192 -13.60 -12.23 -7.84
C ALA A 192 -13.27 -13.09 -6.61
N LEU A 193 -12.65 -12.50 -5.58
CA LEU A 193 -12.35 -13.17 -4.33
C LEU A 193 -13.44 -12.92 -3.28
N PRO A 194 -13.80 -13.94 -2.49
CA PRO A 194 -14.55 -13.70 -1.28
C PRO A 194 -13.72 -12.89 -0.28
N VAL A 195 -14.37 -11.98 0.47
CA VAL A 195 -13.72 -11.06 1.42
C VAL A 195 -12.78 -11.78 2.39
N GLN A 196 -13.14 -12.99 2.80
CA GLN A 196 -12.36 -13.86 3.68
C GLN A 196 -10.96 -14.17 3.14
N ARG A 197 -10.72 -14.05 1.83
CA ARG A 197 -9.43 -14.31 1.20
C ARG A 197 -8.55 -13.08 1.03
N TYR A 198 -9.05 -11.89 1.35
CA TYR A 198 -8.26 -10.65 1.24
C TYR A 198 -8.39 -9.68 2.42
N VAL A 199 -9.26 -9.94 3.40
CA VAL A 199 -9.34 -9.12 4.61
C VAL A 199 -8.17 -9.40 5.54
N MET A 200 -7.48 -8.36 6.01
CA MET A 200 -6.35 -8.51 6.94
C MET A 200 -6.83 -8.71 8.38
N VAL A 201 -6.39 -9.79 9.01
CA VAL A 201 -6.68 -10.09 10.42
C VAL A 201 -5.39 -10.56 11.11
N PRO A 202 -4.87 -9.84 12.12
CA PRO A 202 -5.40 -8.58 12.66
C PRO A 202 -5.22 -7.41 11.67
N PRO A 203 -6.04 -6.33 11.78
CA PRO A 203 -5.82 -5.10 11.03
C PRO A 203 -4.43 -4.51 11.33
N PRO A 204 -3.79 -3.85 10.35
CA PRO A 204 -2.46 -3.28 10.52
C PRO A 204 -2.52 -2.03 11.41
N GLN A 205 -1.60 -1.95 12.37
CA GLN A 205 -1.37 -0.79 13.21
C GLN A 205 -0.39 0.15 12.50
N VAL A 206 -0.91 0.85 11.49
CA VAL A 206 -0.13 1.81 10.69
C VAL A 206 0.18 3.06 11.52
N VAL A 207 1.46 3.41 11.61
CA VAL A 207 1.96 4.61 12.29
C VAL A 207 2.91 5.41 11.40
N GLY A 208 3.07 6.70 11.68
CA GLY A 208 3.91 7.62 10.92
C GLY A 208 3.15 8.88 10.50
N VAL A 209 3.64 9.58 9.48
CA VAL A 209 3.04 10.83 8.99
C VAL A 209 2.47 10.65 7.58
N SER A 210 1.19 11.00 7.42
CA SER A 210 0.50 10.98 6.13
C SER A 210 1.06 12.03 5.18
N GLY A 211 1.43 11.63 3.97
CA GLY A 211 1.83 12.60 2.93
C GLY A 211 0.66 13.41 2.36
N SER A 212 -0.56 12.88 2.42
CA SER A 212 -1.74 13.51 1.79
C SER A 212 -2.28 14.67 2.62
N ASP A 213 -2.42 14.48 3.94
CA ASP A 213 -3.06 15.43 4.85
C ASP A 213 -2.15 15.91 5.99
N GLY A 214 -0.91 15.42 6.07
CA GLY A 214 0.07 15.80 7.11
C GLY A 214 -0.24 15.24 8.50
N SER A 215 -1.29 14.43 8.66
CA SER A 215 -1.71 13.92 9.97
C SER A 215 -0.76 12.85 10.53
N LEU A 216 -0.56 12.87 11.85
CA LEU A 216 0.08 11.76 12.57
C LEU A 216 -0.89 10.57 12.62
N HIS A 217 -0.45 9.43 12.11
CA HIS A 217 -1.17 8.18 12.25
C HIS A 217 -0.75 7.49 13.56
N ALA A 218 -1.67 7.48 14.53
CA ALA A 218 -1.59 6.67 15.73
C ALA A 218 -3.03 6.41 16.23
N PRO A 219 -3.70 5.36 15.73
CA PRO A 219 -5.10 5.14 16.07
C PRO A 219 -5.26 4.83 17.57
N GLY A 220 -6.22 5.49 18.20
CA GLY A 220 -6.59 5.26 19.60
C GLY A 220 -7.10 3.84 19.84
N TRP A 221 -6.99 3.37 21.09
CA TRP A 221 -7.28 1.98 21.46
C TRP A 221 -8.70 1.51 21.07
N HIS A 222 -9.71 2.37 21.23
CA HIS A 222 -11.10 2.02 20.91
C HIS A 222 -11.28 1.73 19.41
N TRP A 223 -10.63 2.50 18.54
CA TRP A 223 -10.63 2.23 17.09
C TRP A 223 -9.94 0.91 16.76
N ARG A 224 -8.83 0.58 17.44
CA ARG A 224 -8.15 -0.71 17.24
C ARG A 224 -9.08 -1.88 17.54
N VAL A 225 -9.82 -1.82 18.65
CA VAL A 225 -10.81 -2.84 19.03
C VAL A 225 -11.92 -2.94 17.97
N LEU A 226 -12.50 -1.81 17.57
CA LEU A 226 -13.56 -1.79 16.56
C LEU A 226 -13.10 -2.36 15.21
N TRP A 227 -11.90 -2.04 14.75
CA TRP A 227 -11.36 -2.58 13.50
C TRP A 227 -11.02 -4.06 13.62
N GLN A 228 -10.52 -4.52 14.76
CA GLN A 228 -10.34 -5.95 15.01
C GLN A 228 -11.66 -6.71 14.92
N LEU A 229 -12.71 -6.23 15.58
CA LEU A 229 -14.04 -6.84 15.51
C LEU A 229 -14.58 -6.83 14.09
N ARG A 230 -14.47 -5.71 13.37
CA ARG A 230 -14.87 -5.58 11.96
C ARG A 230 -14.18 -6.61 11.09
N ASN A 231 -12.85 -6.65 11.09
CA ASN A 231 -12.10 -7.53 10.18
C ASN A 231 -12.28 -9.01 10.55
N ARG A 232 -12.40 -9.34 11.84
CA ARG A 232 -12.75 -10.71 12.28
C ARG A 232 -14.15 -11.11 11.82
N ALA A 233 -15.14 -10.22 11.94
CA ALA A 233 -16.49 -10.49 11.44
C ALA A 233 -16.48 -10.77 9.93
N TRP A 234 -15.76 -9.97 9.15
CA TRP A 234 -15.59 -10.21 7.71
C TRP A 234 -14.87 -11.52 7.40
N ARG A 235 -13.83 -11.88 8.15
CA ARG A 235 -13.10 -13.15 7.98
C ARG A 235 -13.97 -14.36 8.29
N LEU A 236 -14.87 -14.27 9.27
CA LEU A 236 -15.73 -15.39 9.69
C LEU A 236 -17.02 -15.51 8.87
N LEU A 237 -17.69 -14.40 8.60
CA LEU A 237 -19.04 -14.39 8.04
C LEU A 237 -19.10 -14.21 6.53
N GLY A 238 -17.96 -13.89 5.90
CA GLY A 238 -17.87 -13.06 4.69
C GLY A 238 -19.02 -13.22 3.69
N ARG A 239 -19.93 -12.25 3.80
CA ARG A 239 -21.00 -12.02 2.84
C ARG A 239 -20.38 -11.32 1.62
N HIS A 240 -20.84 -11.64 0.42
CA HIS A 240 -20.62 -10.76 -0.73
C HIS A 240 -21.68 -9.65 -0.69
N PRO A 241 -21.25 -8.39 -0.65
CA PRO A 241 -21.93 -7.37 -1.44
C PRO A 241 -20.86 -6.54 -2.16
N VAL A 242 -20.32 -7.07 -3.28
CA VAL A 242 -19.56 -6.23 -4.19
C VAL A 242 -20.57 -5.52 -5.07
N GLY A 243 -20.75 -4.23 -4.81
CA GLY A 243 -21.51 -3.31 -5.64
C GLY A 243 -20.72 -2.02 -5.75
N ILE A 244 -19.60 -2.06 -6.47
CA ILE A 244 -18.94 -0.82 -6.89
C ILE A 244 -19.44 -0.53 -8.30
N THR A 245 -20.55 0.20 -8.39
CA THR A 245 -20.94 0.81 -9.65
C THR A 245 -20.18 2.12 -9.77
N ARG A 246 -19.45 2.28 -10.88
CA ARG A 246 -18.97 3.60 -11.30
C ARG A 246 -20.22 4.46 -11.43
N SER A 247 -20.40 5.48 -10.59
CA SER A 247 -21.57 6.36 -10.70
C SER A 247 -21.41 7.21 -11.97
N GLY A 248 -21.75 6.62 -13.11
CA GLY A 248 -21.84 7.33 -14.37
C GLY A 248 -23.15 8.11 -14.39
N ARG A 249 -23.10 9.41 -14.07
CA ARG A 249 -23.96 10.32 -14.85
C ARG A 249 -23.41 10.30 -16.26
N ARG A 250 -24.18 9.76 -17.21
CA ARG A 250 -23.94 10.01 -18.63
C ARG A 250 -24.11 11.52 -18.86
N PRO A 251 -23.14 12.22 -19.48
CA PRO A 251 -23.42 13.53 -20.03
C PRO A 251 -24.29 13.35 -21.29
N GLY A 252 -25.48 13.96 -21.31
CA GLY A 252 -26.21 14.20 -22.57
C GLY A 252 -27.40 13.29 -22.88
N SER A 253 -28.41 13.23 -22.02
CA SER A 253 -29.79 12.94 -22.47
C SER A 253 -30.62 14.24 -22.40
N PRO A 254 -31.19 14.71 -23.52
CA PRO A 254 -32.00 15.93 -23.55
C PRO A 254 -33.34 15.71 -22.83
N PRO A 255 -34.01 16.79 -22.37
CA PRO A 255 -35.29 16.69 -21.69
C PRO A 255 -36.37 16.21 -22.68
N ALA A 256 -37.13 15.20 -22.26
CA ALA A 256 -38.46 14.90 -22.76
C ALA A 256 -39.45 15.20 -21.62
#